data_AF-A0A4U7C0E7-F1
#
_entry.id   AF-A0A4U7C0E7-F1
#
_cell.length_a   1.000
_cell.length_b   1.000
_cell.length_c   1.000
_cell.angle_alpha   90.00
_cell.angle_beta   90.00
_cell.angle_gamma   90.00
#
_symmetry.space_group_name_H-M   'P 1'
#
loop_
_entity.id
_entity.type
_entity.pdbx_description
1 polymer ?
#
loop_
_entity_poly.entity_id
_entity_poly.type
_entity_poly.pdbx_seq_one_letter_code
_entity_poly.pdbx_strand_id
1 'polypeptide(L)'
;MAALTMVETEERAMSTTVRVRCTDCAYDEAFDSLRRARTALDDHERATGHAVDWQIGGLTAGVERAGDDAGVCGRDECANADSPLLDHGPSAAANPDA
;
A
#
# COMPACT_ATOMS: atom_id res chain seq x y z
N MET A 1 6.02 8.91 44.69
CA MET A 1 6.83 8.30 43.62
C MET A 1 5.90 7.43 42.79
N ALA A 2 5.29 7.99 41.76
CA ALA A 2 4.47 7.27 40.81
C ALA A 2 4.90 7.75 39.42
N ALA A 3 5.91 7.07 38.87
CA ALA A 3 6.28 7.24 37.47
C ALA A 3 5.34 6.34 36.66
N LEU A 4 4.20 6.92 36.24
CA LEU A 4 3.54 6.49 35.02
C LEU A 4 4.30 7.10 33.83
N THR A 5 4.17 6.44 32.68
CA THR A 5 4.64 6.80 31.33
C THR A 5 6.08 6.38 31.00
N MET A 6 6.28 5.91 29.75
CA MET A 6 7.50 5.39 29.13
C MET A 6 7.63 3.85 29.01
N VAL A 7 6.54 3.13 28.71
CA VAL A 7 6.64 1.85 27.95
C VAL A 7 5.65 1.81 26.77
N GLU A 8 4.83 2.85 26.56
CA GLU A 8 3.76 2.84 25.54
C GLU A 8 4.14 3.55 24.21
N THR A 9 5.40 3.92 24.01
CA THR A 9 5.83 4.72 22.83
C THR A 9 6.89 4.06 21.94
N GLU A 10 7.31 2.84 22.26
CA GLU A 10 8.34 2.13 21.48
C GLU A 10 7.73 1.11 20.49
N GLU A 11 6.47 0.74 20.68
CA GLU A 11 5.63 0.05 19.68
C GLU A 11 4.73 1.04 18.93
N ARG A 12 5.31 2.11 18.39
CA ARG A 12 4.72 2.83 17.26
C ARG A 12 4.87 1.94 16.02
N ALA A 13 4.25 0.76 16.08
CA ALA A 13 4.15 -0.16 14.97
C ALA A 13 3.66 0.65 13.77
N MET A 14 4.34 0.50 12.65
CA MET A 14 3.89 1.04 11.36
C MET A 14 2.58 0.34 11.00
N SER A 15 1.47 0.73 11.62
CA SER A 15 0.16 0.17 11.39
C SER A 15 -0.34 0.75 10.07
N THR A 16 -0.26 -0.06 9.03
CA THR A 16 -0.83 0.26 7.72
C THR A 16 -2.30 0.62 7.90
N THR A 17 -2.61 1.90 7.74
CA THR A 17 -3.98 2.43 7.79
C THR A 17 -4.46 2.62 6.37
N VAL A 18 -5.71 2.28 6.09
CA VAL A 18 -6.34 2.48 4.79
C VAL A 18 -7.45 3.50 4.97
N ARG A 19 -7.38 4.61 4.24
CA ARG A 19 -8.45 5.61 4.21
C ARG A 19 -9.32 5.38 3.00
N VAL A 20 -10.63 5.39 3.20
CA VAL A 20 -11.65 5.28 2.15
C VAL A 20 -12.46 6.56 2.17
N ARG A 21 -12.57 7.24 1.03
CA ARG A 21 -13.23 8.53 0.91
C ARG A 21 -14.13 8.54 -0.31
N CYS A 22 -15.40 8.85 -0.11
CA CYS A 22 -16.30 9.11 -1.23
C CYS A 22 -15.98 10.47 -1.86
N THR A 23 -15.96 10.54 -3.18
CA THR A 23 -15.73 11.79 -3.90
C THR A 23 -17.00 12.63 -4.05
N ASP A 24 -18.16 12.01 -3.85
CA ASP A 24 -19.48 12.58 -4.12
C ASP A 24 -20.27 12.92 -2.84
N CYS A 25 -19.86 12.39 -1.69
CA CYS A 25 -20.50 12.65 -0.40
C CYS A 25 -19.49 12.77 0.75
N ALA A 26 -19.99 13.02 1.97
CA ALA A 26 -19.15 13.25 3.15
C ALA A 26 -18.56 11.97 3.79
N TYR A 27 -18.70 10.80 3.15
CA TYR A 27 -18.16 9.55 3.66
C TYR A 27 -16.62 9.56 3.61
N ASP A 28 -15.99 9.43 4.79
CA ASP A 28 -14.54 9.39 4.98
C ASP A 28 -14.23 8.56 6.24
N GLU A 29 -13.62 7.40 6.05
CA GLU A 29 -13.31 6.47 7.14
C GLU A 29 -11.90 5.89 7.01
N ALA A 30 -11.28 5.60 8.15
CA ALA A 30 -9.95 5.00 8.23
C ALA A 30 -10.03 3.62 8.88
N PHE A 31 -9.32 2.65 8.32
CA PHE A 31 -9.33 1.25 8.73
C PHE A 31 -7.91 0.73 8.98
N ASP A 32 -7.75 -0.06 10.02
CA ASP A 32 -6.53 -0.83 10.33
C ASP A 32 -6.42 -2.15 9.53
N SER A 33 -7.45 -2.46 8.72
CA SER A 33 -7.56 -3.73 8.00
C SER A 33 -7.96 -3.52 6.54
N LEU A 34 -7.12 -3.98 5.62
CA LEU A 34 -7.40 -3.98 4.18
C LEU A 34 -8.71 -4.69 3.84
N ARG A 35 -9.01 -5.80 4.52
CA ARG A 35 -10.27 -6.52 4.31
C ARG A 35 -11.47 -5.66 4.67
N ARG A 36 -11.44 -4.97 5.81
CA ARG A 36 -12.54 -4.10 6.24
C ARG A 36 -12.70 -2.91 5.31
N ALA A 37 -11.59 -2.26 4.95
CA ALA A 37 -11.60 -1.15 3.99
C ALA A 37 -12.21 -1.56 2.65
N ARG A 38 -11.82 -2.73 2.12
CA ARG A 38 -12.36 -3.28 0.87
C ARG A 38 -13.87 -3.52 0.95
N THR A 39 -14.36 -4.08 2.05
CA THR A 39 -15.80 -4.29 2.25
C THR A 39 -16.55 -2.96 2.35
N ALA A 40 -16.04 -1.99 3.09
CA ALA A 40 -16.68 -0.67 3.25
C ALA A 40 -16.76 0.10 1.93
N LEU A 41 -15.69 0.07 1.13
CA LEU A 41 -15.67 0.64 -0.22
C LEU A 41 -16.75 0.01 -1.11
N ASP A 42 -16.76 -1.32 -1.21
CA ASP A 42 -17.68 -2.06 -2.08
C ASP A 42 -19.15 -1.91 -1.64
N ASP A 43 -19.40 -1.86 -0.32
CA ASP A 43 -20.73 -1.58 0.22
C ASP A 43 -21.18 -0.16 -0.13
N HIS A 44 -20.31 0.84 0.05
CA HIS A 44 -20.63 2.23 -0.27
C HIS A 44 -20.92 2.43 -1.76
N GLU A 45 -20.06 1.91 -2.64
CA GLU A 45 -20.24 1.97 -4.09
C GLU A 45 -21.57 1.33 -4.51
N ARG A 46 -21.94 0.16 -3.95
CA ARG A 46 -23.20 -0.50 -4.28
C ARG A 46 -24.43 0.21 -3.73
N ALA A 47 -24.34 0.73 -2.51
CA ALA A 47 -25.47 1.38 -1.84
C ALA A 47 -25.78 2.74 -2.46
N THR A 48 -24.78 3.45 -2.97
CA THR A 48 -24.91 4.85 -3.39
C THR A 48 -24.67 5.09 -4.88
N GLY A 49 -23.95 4.20 -5.55
CA GLY A 49 -23.46 4.43 -6.92
C GLY A 49 -22.39 5.52 -7.03
N HIS A 50 -21.85 6.00 -5.90
CA HIS A 50 -20.81 7.02 -5.89
C HIS A 50 -19.43 6.44 -6.22
N ALA A 51 -18.54 7.31 -6.68
CA ALA A 51 -17.14 6.96 -6.81
C ALA A 51 -16.44 7.09 -5.45
N VAL A 52 -15.61 6.10 -5.13
CA VAL A 52 -14.87 6.05 -3.87
C VAL A 52 -13.39 6.00 -4.17
N ASP A 53 -12.66 6.96 -3.63
CA ASP A 53 -11.21 7.00 -3.59
C ASP A 53 -10.69 6.28 -2.34
N TRP A 54 -9.48 5.70 -2.43
CA TRP A 54 -8.86 5.04 -1.29
C TRP A 54 -7.34 5.20 -1.32
N GLN A 55 -6.76 5.28 -0.13
CA GLN A 55 -5.33 5.40 0.06
C GLN A 55 -4.86 4.46 1.16
N ILE A 56 -3.80 3.70 0.88
CA ILE A 56 -3.05 2.99 1.91
C ILE A 56 -1.95 3.93 2.41
N GLY A 57 -1.85 4.08 3.73
CA GLY A 57 -0.75 4.79 4.39
C GLY A 57 0.58 4.06 4.22
N GLY A 58 1.58 4.44 5.02
CA GLY A 58 2.88 3.78 4.97
C GLY A 58 2.80 2.28 5.22
N LEU A 59 3.60 1.51 4.49
CA LEU A 59 3.83 0.09 4.75
C LEU A 59 5.09 -0.07 5.60
N THR A 60 5.36 -1.29 6.04
CA THR A 60 6.66 -1.55 6.66
C THR A 60 7.75 -1.38 5.60
N ALA A 61 8.91 -0.84 5.99
CA ALA A 61 9.99 -0.52 5.05
C ALA A 61 10.44 -1.70 4.17
N GLY A 62 10.33 -2.93 4.67
CA GLY A 62 10.62 -4.14 3.89
C GLY A 62 9.63 -4.37 2.75
N VAL A 63 8.34 -4.10 2.96
CA VAL A 63 7.31 -4.23 1.92
C VAL A 63 7.43 -3.10 0.90
N GLU A 64 7.72 -1.88 1.33
CA GLU A 64 7.95 -0.76 0.41
C GLU A 64 9.14 -1.05 -0.50
N ARG A 65 10.26 -1.54 0.06
CA ARG A 65 11.43 -1.96 -0.74
C ARG A 65 11.10 -3.11 -1.68
N ALA A 66 10.40 -4.13 -1.22
CA ALA A 66 10.03 -5.25 -2.09
C ALA A 66 9.12 -4.80 -3.25
N GLY A 67 8.25 -3.83 -3.01
CA GLY A 67 7.41 -3.21 -4.04
C GLY A 67 8.20 -2.37 -5.04
N ASP A 68 9.18 -1.60 -4.55
CA ASP A 68 10.13 -0.79 -5.34
C ASP A 68 11.00 -1.71 -6.22
N ASP A 69 11.57 -2.77 -5.65
CA ASP A 69 12.36 -3.77 -6.38
C ASP A 69 11.54 -4.47 -7.47
N ALA A 70 10.26 -4.75 -7.22
CA ALA A 70 9.37 -5.38 -8.19
C ALA A 70 8.72 -4.38 -9.18
N GLY A 71 8.84 -3.06 -8.95
CA GLY A 71 8.17 -2.04 -9.75
C GLY A 71 6.64 -2.02 -9.64
N VAL A 72 6.05 -2.52 -8.55
CA VAL A 72 4.58 -2.70 -8.38
C VAL A 72 3.95 -1.77 -7.35
N CYS A 73 4.71 -0.82 -6.82
CA CYS A 73 4.29 0.20 -5.86
C CYS A 73 3.27 1.22 -6.40
N GLY A 74 2.90 1.16 -7.69
CA GLY A 74 1.74 1.88 -8.24
C GLY A 74 1.94 3.37 -8.49
N ARG A 75 3.19 3.87 -8.49
CA ARG A 75 3.56 5.24 -8.86
C ARG A 75 4.56 5.20 -10.01
N ASP A 76 4.54 6.18 -10.91
CA ASP A 76 5.40 6.16 -12.10
C ASP A 76 6.91 6.14 -11.78
N GLU A 77 7.32 6.72 -10.64
CA GLU A 77 8.74 6.89 -10.28
C GLU A 77 9.21 6.00 -9.12
N CYS A 78 8.46 4.95 -8.77
CA CYS A 78 8.75 4.13 -7.59
C CYS A 78 9.42 2.79 -7.91
N ALA A 79 9.98 2.59 -9.11
CA ALA A 79 10.72 1.37 -9.39
C ALA A 79 12.20 1.54 -8.97
N ASN A 80 12.75 0.57 -8.25
CA ASN A 80 14.18 0.49 -8.02
C ASN A 80 14.87 0.19 -9.36
N ALA A 81 15.44 1.20 -10.02
CA ALA A 81 16.09 1.01 -11.32
C ALA A 81 17.23 -0.01 -11.29
N ASP A 82 17.88 -0.20 -10.14
CA ASP A 82 18.97 -1.16 -9.95
C ASP A 82 18.48 -2.58 -9.63
N SER A 83 17.17 -2.79 -9.50
CA SER A 83 16.62 -4.11 -9.16
C SER A 83 16.76 -5.08 -10.33
N PRO A 84 17.25 -6.31 -10.07
CA PRO A 84 17.35 -7.36 -11.07
C PRO A 84 15.97 -7.96 -11.45
N LEU A 85 14.90 -7.59 -10.74
CA LEU A 85 13.54 -8.07 -11.02
C LEU A 85 12.83 -7.27 -12.11
N LEU A 86 13.34 -6.08 -12.44
CA LEU A 86 12.80 -5.29 -13.54
C LEU A 86 13.31 -5.86 -14.87
N ASP A 87 12.41 -6.07 -15.81
CA ASP A 87 12.75 -6.60 -17.14
C ASP A 87 13.37 -5.47 -17.99
N HIS A 88 14.70 -5.34 -17.94
CA HIS A 88 15.45 -4.23 -18.55
C HIS A 88 15.72 -4.40 -20.06
N GLY A 89 15.09 -5.36 -20.74
CA GLY A 89 15.36 -5.70 -22.15
C GLY A 89 16.09 -7.03 -22.30
N PRO A 90 16.15 -7.59 -23.54
CA PRO A 90 16.08 -9.03 -23.74
C PRO A 90 17.26 -9.74 -23.10
N SER A 91 16.92 -10.62 -22.17
CA SER A 91 17.83 -11.60 -21.57
C SER A 91 18.75 -12.17 -22.64
N ALA A 92 20.07 -12.07 -22.44
CA ALA A 92 21.11 -12.66 -23.29
C ALA A 92 21.12 -14.21 -23.22
N ALA A 93 19.95 -14.82 -23.11
CA ALA A 93 19.71 -16.25 -22.98
C ALA A 93 18.63 -16.69 -23.98
N ALA A 94 18.88 -16.42 -25.27
CA ALA A 94 18.35 -17.23 -26.35
C ALA A 94 19.39 -17.22 -27.48
N ASN A 95 20.46 -17.98 -27.29
CA ASN A 95 21.15 -18.57 -28.43
C ASN A 95 20.42 -19.88 -28.75
N PRO A 96 19.59 -19.97 -29.80
CA PRO A 96 19.00 -21.23 -30.25
C PRO A 96 19.97 -22.12 -31.06
N ASP A 97 21.25 -21.75 -31.16
CA ASP A 97 22.33 -22.53 -31.81
C ASP A 97 23.55 -22.60 -30.87
N ALA A 98 23.53 -23.54 -29.92
CA ALA A 98 24.71 -23.99 -29.17
C ALA A 98 24.58 -25.50 -28.86
#